data_AF-A0A060SEI0-F1
#
_entry.id   AF-A0A060SEI0-F1
#
_cell.length_a   1.000
_cell.length_b   1.000
_cell.length_c   1.000
_cell.angle_alpha   90.00
_cell.angle_beta   90.00
_cell.angle_gamma   90.00
#
_symmetry.space_group_name_H-M   'P 1'
#
loop_
_entity.id
_entity.type
_entity.pdbx_description
1 polymer ?
#
loop_
_entity_poly.entity_id
_entity_poly.type
_entity_poly.pdbx_seq_one_letter_code
_entity_poly.pdbx_strand_id
1 'polypeptide(L)'
;MVWWTGLWRTTALYSGTRFLSSNPPPPTIESSSKEVPPVVPGSSTRKPKVELRPGPVKPPKATSESRSPSSSPVSSNSTSSDHSPAASHPSANPSHPSPVNPVHTVIKVAKEDYQEASKHGILAPPPPDASWAGKLYHQAKELFKFYWNGIKLINTHRKRVRDINARVKAGGPPLSRWETRFIANYKRDALKLIPFALIIIVAEEAIPLVVIYTPFLLPSTCLLPSQKERIDAKRREKQQTFAESMKPVFEGVHSRALEQPDASVDALLDGSALVSYNGVLSLSTFGPPLMRLRRIKKHLQAIAADDALLFRENAGERLSAEEVREALEERGIVTVGLSTDAMRDRLRWWLSHTSQPTDDPVRTRAVLVASNAIGKHELVPKA
;
A
#
# COMPACT_ATOMS: atom_id res chain seq x y z
N MET A 1 31.44 -27.72 2.63
CA MET A 1 30.99 -27.37 4.00
C MET A 1 31.71 -26.08 4.39
N VAL A 2 31.00 -25.14 5.02
CA VAL A 2 31.44 -23.77 5.39
C VAL A 2 31.47 -22.76 4.24
N TRP A 3 30.41 -21.95 4.10
CA TRP A 3 30.39 -20.53 3.68
C TRP A 3 28.96 -20.01 3.86
N TRP A 4 28.47 -19.90 5.11
CA TRP A 4 27.20 -19.21 5.41
C TRP A 4 27.26 -18.64 6.85
N THR A 5 28.14 -17.66 7.07
CA THR A 5 28.09 -16.80 8.24
C THR A 5 28.40 -15.37 7.80
N GLY A 6 27.49 -14.44 8.09
CA GLY A 6 27.75 -13.01 7.95
C GLY A 6 26.93 -12.26 6.90
N LEU A 7 25.60 -12.19 7.07
CA LEU A 7 24.83 -11.04 6.56
C LEU A 7 23.64 -10.70 7.45
N TRP A 8 23.92 -10.54 8.74
CA TRP A 8 23.02 -9.86 9.68
C TRP A 8 23.82 -8.73 10.34
N ARG A 9 24.10 -7.67 9.57
CA ARG A 9 24.46 -6.38 10.15
C ARG A 9 23.41 -5.36 9.72
N THR A 10 22.68 -4.95 10.74
CA THR A 10 21.79 -3.81 10.84
C THR A 10 22.42 -2.56 10.23
N THR A 11 21.77 -1.93 9.25
CA THR A 11 22.00 -0.52 8.93
C THR A 11 21.28 0.33 9.97
N ALA A 12 21.89 0.46 11.14
CA ALA A 12 21.77 1.64 11.97
C ALA A 12 23.15 2.28 11.92
N LEU A 13 23.23 3.53 11.46
CA LEU A 13 24.25 4.55 11.73
C LEU A 13 24.03 5.68 10.70
N TYR A 14 23.30 6.71 11.12
CA TYR A 14 23.56 8.09 10.68
C TYR A 14 23.60 8.90 11.96
N SER A 15 24.79 9.02 12.52
CA SER A 15 25.10 9.99 13.57
C SER A 15 25.89 11.11 12.90
N GLY A 16 25.49 12.34 13.19
CA GLY A 16 26.03 13.55 12.57
C GLY A 16 27.50 13.77 12.91
N THR A 17 28.23 14.32 11.95
CA THR A 17 29.47 15.06 12.22
C THR A 17 29.43 16.35 11.41
N ARG A 18 29.40 17.46 12.14
CA ARG A 18 29.78 18.79 11.65
C ARG A 18 31.30 18.79 11.49
N PHE A 19 31.81 19.31 10.37
CA PHE A 19 33.13 19.90 10.31
C PHE A 19 33.05 21.23 9.56
N LEU A 20 33.44 22.29 10.27
CA LEU A 20 33.79 23.60 9.73
C LEU A 20 35.24 23.53 9.24
N SER A 21 35.53 24.15 8.08
CA SER A 21 36.58 25.18 7.91
C SER A 21 37.47 25.06 6.64
N SER A 22 37.42 26.15 5.87
CA SER A 22 38.48 26.87 5.11
C SER A 22 39.20 26.26 3.89
N ASN A 23 39.02 26.93 2.73
CA ASN A 23 39.93 26.97 1.56
C ASN A 23 41.20 27.80 1.85
N PRO A 24 42.30 27.62 1.08
CA PRO A 24 42.73 28.65 0.09
C PRO A 24 43.35 28.08 -1.24
N PRO A 25 43.74 28.92 -2.25
CA PRO A 25 43.67 28.62 -3.69
C PRO A 25 45.07 28.48 -4.41
N PRO A 26 45.26 28.73 -5.73
CA PRO A 26 45.79 27.77 -6.72
C PRO A 26 47.19 28.14 -7.30
N PRO A 27 47.64 27.50 -8.40
CA PRO A 27 48.25 28.32 -9.46
C PRO A 27 47.81 27.99 -10.90
N THR A 28 47.81 29.06 -11.69
CA THR A 28 47.54 29.23 -13.13
C THR A 28 48.77 28.90 -13.98
N ILE A 29 48.61 28.28 -15.16
CA ILE A 29 49.43 28.55 -16.35
C ILE A 29 48.54 28.50 -17.60
N GLU A 30 48.54 29.60 -18.34
CA GLU A 30 47.97 29.79 -19.68
C GLU A 30 48.94 29.27 -20.76
N SER A 31 48.43 28.80 -21.90
CA SER A 31 48.77 29.39 -23.21
C SER A 31 47.91 28.83 -24.34
N SER A 32 47.73 29.70 -25.34
CA SER A 32 46.78 29.71 -26.45
C SER A 32 47.43 29.24 -27.76
N SER A 33 46.66 28.60 -28.67
CA SER A 33 46.64 28.98 -30.10
C SER A 33 45.56 28.26 -30.96
N LYS A 34 44.96 29.04 -31.88
CA LYS A 34 44.04 28.82 -33.03
C LYS A 34 44.38 27.58 -33.92
N GLU A 35 43.54 27.00 -34.80
CA GLU A 35 42.67 27.56 -35.87
C GLU A 35 41.71 26.48 -36.48
N VAL A 36 40.81 26.86 -37.40
CA VAL A 36 39.52 26.22 -37.82
C VAL A 36 39.60 25.44 -39.20
N PRO A 37 38.50 24.98 -39.89
CA PRO A 37 38.03 23.60 -40.15
C PRO A 37 38.19 23.08 -41.61
N PRO A 38 37.63 21.91 -42.01
CA PRO A 38 36.33 21.94 -42.74
C PRO A 38 35.39 20.70 -42.64
N VAL A 39 34.08 20.98 -42.78
CA VAL A 39 33.01 20.31 -43.57
C VAL A 39 32.42 18.94 -43.16
N VAL A 40 31.09 18.95 -42.96
CA VAL A 40 30.12 17.83 -42.83
C VAL A 40 29.59 17.43 -44.23
N PRO A 41 29.11 16.19 -44.47
CA PRO A 41 27.69 15.84 -44.26
C PRO A 41 27.54 14.37 -43.77
N GLY A 42 26.48 13.85 -43.15
CA GLY A 42 25.10 14.25 -42.87
C GLY A 42 24.32 12.99 -42.41
N SER A 43 23.12 13.20 -41.86
CA SER A 43 22.11 12.20 -41.40
C SER A 43 22.34 11.60 -39.99
N SER A 44 21.37 11.52 -39.07
CA SER A 44 19.92 11.70 -39.17
C SER A 44 19.37 12.26 -37.84
N THR A 45 18.54 13.29 -37.93
CA THR A 45 17.65 13.75 -36.86
C THR A 45 16.49 12.76 -36.70
N ARG A 46 16.26 12.27 -35.47
CA ARG A 46 14.96 11.65 -35.10
C ARG A 46 14.31 12.45 -33.97
N LYS A 47 13.12 12.96 -34.31
CA LYS A 47 12.19 13.74 -33.50
C LYS A 47 11.72 12.96 -32.25
N PRO A 48 11.36 13.63 -31.15
CA PRO A 48 10.84 12.98 -29.95
C PRO A 48 9.41 12.45 -30.20
N LYS A 49 9.16 11.17 -29.92
CA LYS A 49 7.83 10.56 -30.05
C LYS A 49 7.11 10.58 -28.69
N VAL A 50 6.18 11.52 -28.63
CA VAL A 50 5.00 11.73 -27.76
C VAL A 50 4.49 10.49 -26.99
N GLU A 51 4.23 10.71 -25.70
CA GLU A 51 3.40 9.89 -24.80
C GLU A 51 1.97 9.76 -25.30
N LEU A 52 1.39 8.55 -25.27
CA LEU A 52 -0.06 8.36 -25.35
C LEU A 52 -0.52 7.31 -24.34
N ARG A 53 -1.23 7.80 -23.31
CA ARG A 53 -2.11 7.01 -22.44
C ARG A 53 -3.40 6.68 -23.20
N PRO A 54 -3.95 5.46 -23.13
CA PRO A 54 -5.32 5.22 -23.57
C PRO A 54 -6.30 5.66 -22.48
N GLY A 55 -7.03 6.74 -22.75
CA GLY A 55 -8.26 7.08 -22.03
C GLY A 55 -9.47 6.22 -22.48
N PRO A 56 -10.60 6.28 -21.76
CA PRO A 56 -11.70 5.32 -21.88
C PRO A 56 -12.52 5.47 -23.17
N VAL A 57 -12.92 4.34 -23.75
CA VAL A 57 -13.75 4.25 -24.96
C VAL A 57 -15.25 4.22 -24.59
N LYS A 58 -16.03 5.16 -25.14
CA LYS A 58 -17.50 5.12 -25.23
C LYS A 58 -17.93 4.45 -26.54
N PRO A 59 -19.09 3.77 -26.57
CA PRO A 59 -19.90 3.72 -27.80
C PRO A 59 -21.39 4.04 -27.49
N PRO A 60 -22.30 4.13 -28.48
CA PRO A 60 -22.87 5.40 -28.95
C PRO A 60 -24.38 5.56 -28.67
N LYS A 61 -24.87 6.79 -28.89
CA LYS A 61 -26.29 7.19 -28.82
C LYS A 61 -26.83 7.31 -30.25
N ALA A 62 -28.00 6.72 -30.52
CA ALA A 62 -28.85 7.07 -31.66
C ALA A 62 -30.20 7.60 -31.14
N THR A 63 -30.46 8.84 -31.55
CA THR A 63 -31.69 9.67 -31.56
C THR A 63 -32.80 8.98 -32.38
N SER A 64 -34.11 9.28 -32.41
CA SER A 64 -35.09 10.25 -31.87
C SER A 64 -36.47 9.71 -32.36
N GLU A 65 -37.63 9.90 -31.72
CA GLU A 65 -38.64 10.96 -32.01
C GLU A 65 -39.91 10.65 -31.17
N SER A 66 -40.28 11.52 -30.22
CA SER A 66 -41.46 12.41 -30.20
C SER A 66 -42.87 11.79 -30.43
N ARG A 67 -43.73 11.78 -29.39
CA ARG A 67 -44.96 12.61 -29.26
C ARG A 67 -45.82 12.13 -28.08
N SER A 68 -46.17 13.06 -27.18
CA SER A 68 -47.40 12.99 -26.36
C SER A 68 -48.59 13.47 -27.22
N PRO A 69 -49.85 13.14 -26.86
CA PRO A 69 -50.58 13.99 -25.92
C PRO A 69 -51.54 13.26 -24.95
N SER A 70 -52.02 14.08 -24.01
CA SER A 70 -53.01 13.93 -22.94
C SER A 70 -54.35 13.24 -23.27
N SER A 71 -54.95 12.58 -22.27
CA SER A 71 -56.24 12.98 -21.65
C SER A 71 -56.72 11.98 -20.57
N SER A 72 -57.20 12.51 -19.44
CA SER A 72 -58.13 11.84 -18.49
C SER A 72 -59.58 12.03 -19.00
N PRO A 73 -60.59 11.26 -18.54
CA PRO A 73 -61.35 11.55 -17.30
C PRO A 73 -61.72 10.29 -16.47
N VAL A 74 -61.71 10.33 -15.12
CA VAL A 74 -62.79 10.67 -14.14
C VAL A 74 -63.93 9.63 -14.02
N SER A 75 -64.13 9.13 -12.78
CA SER A 75 -65.39 8.91 -12.03
C SER A 75 -65.26 7.69 -11.08
N SER A 76 -65.11 7.90 -9.77
CA SER A 76 -66.16 8.04 -8.71
C SER A 76 -66.56 6.67 -8.13
N ASN A 77 -66.35 6.34 -6.85
CA ASN A 77 -66.98 6.83 -5.61
C ASN A 77 -66.05 6.46 -4.42
N SER A 78 -65.73 7.29 -3.42
CA SER A 78 -66.56 7.78 -2.29
C SER A 78 -67.16 6.60 -1.46
N THR A 79 -67.08 6.48 -0.13
CA THR A 79 -66.88 7.45 0.95
C THR A 79 -66.63 6.68 2.27
N SER A 80 -65.91 7.33 3.23
CA SER A 80 -66.10 7.32 4.71
C SER A 80 -65.92 6.01 5.50
N SER A 81 -65.35 5.96 6.71
CA SER A 81 -64.80 6.97 7.64
C SER A 81 -64.24 6.24 8.88
N ASP A 82 -63.22 6.85 9.50
CA ASP A 82 -62.83 6.86 10.92
C ASP A 82 -62.71 5.56 11.74
N HIS A 83 -61.50 5.31 12.26
CA HIS A 83 -61.16 5.47 13.69
C HIS A 83 -59.75 4.89 14.01
N SER A 84 -58.91 5.67 14.68
CA SER A 84 -57.84 5.20 15.58
C SER A 84 -58.44 5.02 16.99
N PRO A 85 -57.88 4.23 17.96
CA PRO A 85 -56.44 4.04 18.22
C PRO A 85 -56.00 2.64 18.76
N ALA A 86 -54.71 2.54 19.08
CA ALA A 86 -54.08 1.68 20.10
C ALA A 86 -53.45 0.32 19.71
N ALA A 87 -52.12 0.29 19.90
CA ALA A 87 -51.26 -0.76 20.48
C ALA A 87 -51.37 -2.22 19.99
N SER A 88 -50.31 -2.69 19.32
CA SER A 88 -49.74 -4.03 19.55
C SER A 88 -48.34 -4.16 18.95
N HIS A 89 -47.39 -4.55 19.80
CA HIS A 89 -46.05 -5.00 19.42
C HIS A 89 -46.13 -6.31 18.61
N PRO A 90 -45.20 -6.56 17.67
CA PRO A 90 -44.74 -7.91 17.41
C PRO A 90 -43.27 -8.09 17.82
N SER A 91 -43.09 -9.10 18.67
CA SER A 91 -41.82 -9.66 19.13
C SER A 91 -40.84 -9.91 17.98
N ALA A 92 -39.62 -9.39 18.16
CA ALA A 92 -38.46 -9.74 17.37
C ALA A 92 -38.01 -11.17 17.72
N ASN A 93 -38.05 -12.07 16.74
CA ASN A 93 -37.30 -13.31 16.77
C ASN A 93 -35.90 -13.02 16.20
N PRO A 94 -34.79 -13.15 16.95
CA PRO A 94 -33.47 -13.05 16.36
C PRO A 94 -33.16 -14.36 15.63
N SER A 95 -33.21 -14.31 14.31
CA SER A 95 -32.64 -15.34 13.45
C SER A 95 -31.13 -15.40 13.67
N HIS A 96 -30.69 -16.33 14.50
CA HIS A 96 -29.29 -16.77 14.54
C HIS A 96 -28.88 -17.27 13.14
N PRO A 97 -27.83 -16.72 12.50
CA PRO A 97 -27.28 -17.31 11.30
C PRO A 97 -26.56 -18.61 11.67
N SER A 98 -26.96 -19.69 11.00
CA SER A 98 -26.34 -21.03 11.08
C SER A 98 -24.84 -21.01 10.76
N PRO A 99 -24.05 -21.95 11.31
CA PRO A 99 -22.59 -21.92 11.22
C PRO A 99 -22.13 -22.24 9.77
N VAL A 100 -21.49 -21.27 9.13
CA VAL A 100 -20.97 -21.40 7.77
C VAL A 100 -19.67 -22.20 7.81
N ASN A 101 -19.61 -23.33 7.08
CA ASN A 101 -18.38 -24.13 6.96
C ASN A 101 -17.24 -23.30 6.30
N PRO A 102 -16.13 -23.04 7.01
CA PRO A 102 -15.09 -22.11 6.54
C PRO A 102 -14.37 -22.57 5.27
N VAL A 103 -14.25 -23.89 5.04
CA VAL A 103 -13.58 -24.46 3.86
C VAL A 103 -14.31 -24.14 2.54
N HIS A 104 -15.65 -24.21 2.56
CA HIS A 104 -16.45 -23.95 1.38
C HIS A 104 -16.39 -22.47 0.96
N THR A 105 -16.27 -21.56 1.94
CA THR A 105 -16.10 -20.13 1.72
C THR A 105 -14.78 -19.83 1.00
N VAL A 106 -13.68 -20.49 1.38
CA VAL A 106 -12.37 -20.28 0.74
C VAL A 106 -12.38 -20.75 -0.72
N ILE A 107 -12.98 -21.90 -1.00
CA ILE A 107 -13.08 -22.43 -2.37
C ILE A 107 -13.90 -21.49 -3.27
N LYS A 108 -15.00 -20.92 -2.75
CA LYS A 108 -15.81 -19.94 -3.48
C LYS A 108 -15.02 -18.68 -3.83
N VAL A 109 -14.35 -18.09 -2.85
CA VAL A 109 -13.51 -16.90 -3.04
C VAL A 109 -12.41 -17.15 -4.08
N ALA A 110 -11.76 -18.32 -4.04
CA ALA A 110 -10.74 -18.68 -5.02
C ALA A 110 -11.29 -18.81 -6.45
N LYS A 111 -12.52 -19.29 -6.62
CA LYS A 111 -13.19 -19.36 -7.92
C LYS A 111 -13.55 -17.97 -8.45
N GLU A 112 -14.04 -17.09 -7.58
CA GLU A 112 -14.36 -15.70 -7.90
C GLU A 112 -13.12 -14.92 -8.33
N ASP A 113 -12.02 -15.04 -7.57
CA ASP A 113 -10.71 -14.43 -7.90
C ASP A 113 -10.22 -14.86 -9.29
N TYR A 114 -10.38 -16.15 -9.64
CA TYR A 114 -10.02 -16.65 -10.96
C TYR A 114 -10.88 -16.06 -12.07
N GLN A 115 -12.20 -16.01 -11.87
CA GLN A 115 -13.14 -15.46 -12.85
C GLN A 115 -12.89 -13.97 -13.09
N GLU A 116 -12.65 -13.21 -12.02
CA GLU A 116 -12.32 -11.79 -12.09
C GLU A 116 -11.00 -11.57 -12.84
N ALA A 117 -9.95 -12.32 -12.48
CA ALA A 117 -8.68 -12.27 -13.20
C ALA A 117 -8.83 -12.58 -14.70
N SER A 118 -9.74 -13.48 -15.06
CA SER A 118 -10.03 -13.76 -16.46
C SER A 118 -10.77 -12.62 -17.16
N LYS A 119 -11.74 -11.99 -16.51
CA LYS A 119 -12.44 -10.80 -17.02
C LYS A 119 -11.49 -9.62 -17.24
N HIS A 120 -10.49 -9.45 -16.37
CA HIS A 120 -9.46 -8.42 -16.52
C HIS A 120 -8.36 -8.78 -17.53
N GLY A 121 -8.47 -9.91 -18.23
CA GLY A 121 -7.51 -10.33 -19.25
C GLY A 121 -6.16 -10.82 -18.69
N ILE A 122 -6.09 -11.11 -17.40
CA ILE A 122 -4.87 -11.61 -16.73
C ILE A 122 -4.72 -13.11 -16.98
N LEU A 123 -5.85 -13.84 -16.97
CA LEU A 123 -5.92 -15.27 -17.26
C LEU A 123 -6.80 -15.49 -18.49
N ALA A 124 -6.37 -16.31 -19.45
CA ALA A 124 -7.23 -16.60 -20.59
C ALA A 124 -8.50 -17.35 -20.13
N PRO A 125 -9.69 -17.00 -20.64
CA PRO A 125 -10.90 -17.77 -20.35
C PRO A 125 -10.81 -19.16 -20.99
N PRO A 126 -11.41 -20.19 -20.38
CA PRO A 126 -11.44 -21.53 -20.98
C PRO A 126 -12.26 -21.52 -22.29
N PRO A 127 -11.91 -22.35 -23.28
CA PRO A 127 -12.68 -22.43 -24.51
C PRO A 127 -14.13 -22.88 -24.25
N PRO A 128 -15.11 -22.34 -25.00
CA PRO A 128 -16.54 -22.52 -24.72
C PRO A 128 -16.97 -24.00 -24.80
N ASP A 129 -16.36 -24.76 -25.70
CA ASP A 129 -16.71 -26.16 -25.98
C ASP A 129 -15.91 -27.18 -25.16
N ALA A 130 -15.08 -26.74 -24.20
CA ALA A 130 -14.29 -27.66 -23.39
C ALA A 130 -15.15 -28.48 -22.43
N SER A 131 -14.83 -29.77 -22.32
CA SER A 131 -15.32 -30.65 -21.26
C SER A 131 -14.92 -30.10 -19.87
N TRP A 132 -15.60 -30.55 -18.81
CA TRP A 132 -15.27 -30.15 -17.44
C TRP A 132 -13.78 -30.38 -17.11
N ALA A 133 -13.23 -31.53 -17.53
CA ALA A 133 -11.80 -31.84 -17.37
C ALA A 133 -10.91 -30.88 -18.19
N GLY A 134 -11.31 -30.53 -19.41
CA GLY A 134 -10.62 -29.55 -20.24
C GLY A 134 -10.61 -28.14 -19.62
N LYS A 135 -11.72 -27.73 -18.99
CA LYS A 135 -11.82 -26.45 -18.26
C LYS A 135 -10.88 -26.44 -17.06
N LEU A 136 -10.81 -27.53 -16.30
CA LEU A 136 -9.89 -27.66 -15.18
C LEU A 136 -8.42 -27.64 -15.61
N TYR A 137 -8.07 -28.38 -16.67
CA TYR A 137 -6.72 -28.38 -17.21
C TYR A 137 -6.32 -26.98 -17.71
N HIS A 138 -7.22 -26.29 -18.41
CA HIS A 138 -6.99 -24.92 -18.87
C HIS A 138 -6.75 -23.96 -17.71
N GLN A 139 -7.60 -24.03 -16.69
CA GLN A 139 -7.45 -23.25 -15.46
C GLN A 139 -6.10 -23.51 -14.78
N ALA A 140 -5.73 -24.79 -14.61
CA ALA A 140 -4.45 -25.17 -14.03
C ALA A 140 -3.26 -24.64 -14.86
N LYS A 141 -3.34 -24.74 -16.19
CA LYS A 141 -2.30 -24.27 -17.12
C LYS A 141 -2.14 -22.75 -17.09
N GLU A 142 -3.22 -21.98 -17.12
CA GLU A 142 -3.17 -20.52 -17.06
C GLU A 142 -2.63 -20.03 -15.72
N LEU A 143 -3.06 -20.66 -14.63
CA LEU A 143 -2.56 -20.34 -13.30
C LEU A 143 -1.07 -20.68 -13.14
N PHE A 144 -0.63 -21.82 -13.69
CA PHE A 144 0.79 -22.17 -13.74
C PHE A 144 1.61 -21.14 -14.53
N LYS A 145 1.14 -20.71 -15.71
CA LYS A 145 1.80 -19.65 -16.49
C LYS A 145 1.90 -18.35 -15.71
N PHE A 146 0.82 -17.96 -15.01
CA PHE A 146 0.81 -16.76 -14.17
C PHE A 146 1.90 -16.83 -13.08
N TYR A 147 1.96 -17.91 -12.31
CA TYR A 147 2.98 -18.08 -11.28
C TYR A 147 4.40 -18.15 -11.85
N TRP A 148 4.60 -18.82 -12.98
CA TRP A 148 5.89 -18.87 -13.66
C TRP A 148 6.36 -17.49 -14.11
N ASN A 149 5.44 -16.66 -14.63
CA ASN A 149 5.71 -15.28 -14.99
C ASN A 149 6.04 -14.42 -13.75
N GLY A 150 5.34 -14.64 -12.63
CA GLY A 150 5.65 -14.00 -11.36
C GLY A 150 7.07 -14.32 -10.85
N ILE A 151 7.50 -15.58 -10.94
CA ILE A 151 8.87 -15.99 -10.59
C ILE A 151 9.91 -15.35 -11.53
N LYS A 152 9.64 -15.32 -12.85
CA LYS A 152 10.49 -14.61 -13.81
C LYS A 152 10.61 -13.13 -13.46
N LEU A 153 9.51 -12.49 -13.06
CA LEU A 153 9.49 -11.09 -12.66
C LEU A 153 10.39 -10.83 -11.43
N ILE A 154 10.40 -11.72 -10.44
CA ILE A 154 11.32 -11.63 -9.29
C ILE A 154 12.79 -11.68 -9.75
N ASN A 155 13.12 -12.53 -10.73
CA ASN A 155 14.48 -12.57 -11.27
C ASN A 155 14.85 -11.28 -12.01
N THR A 156 13.90 -10.66 -12.72
CA THR A 156 14.09 -9.33 -13.31
C THR A 156 14.30 -8.27 -12.23
N HIS A 157 13.51 -8.29 -11.15
CA HIS A 157 13.70 -7.39 -10.01
C HIS A 157 15.07 -7.58 -9.36
N ARG A 158 15.56 -8.82 -9.23
CA ARG A 158 16.90 -9.13 -8.71
C ARG A 158 18.00 -8.45 -9.52
N LYS A 159 17.91 -8.50 -10.86
CA LYS A 159 18.87 -7.83 -11.75
C LYS A 159 18.82 -6.32 -11.54
N ARG A 160 17.63 -5.72 -11.59
CA ARG A 160 17.45 -4.28 -11.38
C ARG A 160 17.96 -3.80 -10.01
N VAL A 161 17.71 -4.55 -8.94
CA VAL A 161 18.24 -4.25 -7.60
C VAL A 161 19.77 -4.32 -7.58
N ARG A 162 20.37 -5.29 -8.27
CA ARG A 162 21.83 -5.38 -8.41
C ARG A 162 22.39 -4.14 -9.12
N ASP A 163 21.75 -3.71 -10.20
CA ASP A 163 22.20 -2.56 -10.99
C ASP A 163 22.06 -1.25 -10.19
N ILE A 164 20.97 -1.07 -9.46
CA ILE A 164 20.77 0.08 -8.55
C ILE A 164 21.86 0.10 -7.46
N ASN A 165 22.11 -1.04 -6.81
CA ASN A 165 23.12 -1.14 -5.76
C ASN A 165 24.53 -0.90 -6.32
N ALA A 166 24.83 -1.40 -7.53
CA ALA A 166 26.10 -1.16 -8.20
C ALA A 166 26.29 0.32 -8.53
N ARG A 167 25.25 0.99 -9.04
CA ARG A 167 25.23 2.43 -9.32
C ARG A 167 25.53 3.25 -8.06
N VAL A 168 24.87 2.96 -6.94
CA VAL A 168 25.09 3.67 -5.67
C VAL A 168 26.50 3.38 -5.12
N LYS A 169 26.95 2.12 -5.17
CA LYS A 169 28.30 1.74 -4.70
C LYS A 169 29.42 2.40 -5.52
N ALA A 170 29.19 2.65 -6.81
CA ALA A 170 30.11 3.37 -7.68
C ALA A 170 30.14 4.90 -7.45
N GLY A 171 29.44 5.40 -6.43
CA GLY A 171 29.37 6.84 -6.13
C GLY A 171 28.33 7.60 -6.96
N GLY A 172 27.41 6.90 -7.63
CA GLY A 172 26.29 7.53 -8.33
C GLY A 172 25.28 8.19 -7.37
N PRO A 173 24.19 8.78 -7.92
CA PRO A 173 23.19 9.46 -7.11
C PRO A 173 22.62 8.58 -5.98
N PRO A 174 22.27 9.14 -4.82
CA PRO A 174 21.65 8.39 -3.73
C PRO A 174 20.32 7.75 -4.16
N LEU A 175 19.87 6.75 -3.40
CA LEU A 175 18.59 6.07 -3.66
C LEU A 175 17.43 7.07 -3.63
N SER A 176 16.53 6.94 -4.61
CA SER A 176 15.22 7.56 -4.57
C SER A 176 14.28 6.82 -3.60
N ARG A 177 13.16 7.44 -3.23
CA ARG A 177 12.08 6.82 -2.47
C ARG A 177 11.58 5.57 -3.16
N TRP A 178 11.31 5.67 -4.45
CA TRP A 178 10.84 4.56 -5.25
C TRP A 178 11.86 3.41 -5.26
N GLU A 179 13.15 3.68 -5.49
CA GLU A 179 14.19 2.65 -5.47
C GLU A 179 14.31 1.98 -4.09
N THR A 180 14.22 2.77 -3.02
CA THR A 180 14.25 2.28 -1.64
C THR A 180 13.09 1.32 -1.37
N ARG A 181 11.87 1.71 -1.75
CA ARG A 181 10.68 0.86 -1.61
C ARG A 181 10.76 -0.38 -2.51
N PHE A 182 11.24 -0.22 -3.74
CA PHE A 182 11.43 -1.32 -4.69
C PHE A 182 12.39 -2.38 -4.15
N ILE A 183 13.54 -1.97 -3.60
CA ILE A 183 14.51 -2.87 -2.97
C ILE A 183 13.89 -3.56 -1.74
N ALA A 184 13.18 -2.82 -0.89
CA ALA A 184 12.53 -3.38 0.30
C ALA A 184 11.44 -4.41 -0.07
N ASN A 185 10.63 -4.10 -1.08
CA ASN A 185 9.61 -5.00 -1.62
C ASN A 185 10.24 -6.28 -2.18
N TYR A 186 11.28 -6.14 -3.02
CA TYR A 186 12.01 -7.28 -3.56
C TYR A 186 12.59 -8.17 -2.44
N LYS A 187 13.22 -7.59 -1.41
CA LYS A 187 13.76 -8.36 -0.27
C LYS A 187 12.67 -9.13 0.46
N ARG A 188 11.50 -8.51 0.71
CA ARG A 188 10.36 -9.18 1.35
C ARG A 188 9.82 -10.32 0.49
N ASP A 189 9.69 -10.12 -0.81
CA ASP A 189 9.23 -11.15 -1.74
C ASP A 189 10.24 -12.30 -1.87
N ALA A 190 11.54 -12.00 -1.93
CA ALA A 190 12.60 -13.01 -1.99
C ALA A 190 12.66 -13.85 -0.70
N LEU A 191 12.42 -13.25 0.47
CA LEU A 191 12.35 -13.98 1.74
C LEU A 191 11.15 -14.95 1.79
N LYS A 192 10.03 -14.60 1.16
CA LYS A 192 8.85 -15.48 1.06
C LYS A 192 9.07 -16.67 0.12
N LEU A 193 9.96 -16.54 -0.87
CA LEU A 193 10.29 -17.66 -1.76
C LEU A 193 10.96 -18.83 -1.04
N ILE A 194 11.68 -18.58 0.05
CA ILE A 194 12.39 -19.63 0.80
C ILE A 194 11.40 -20.65 1.39
N PRO A 195 10.43 -20.27 2.25
CA PRO A 195 9.44 -21.22 2.75
C PRO A 195 8.56 -21.78 1.63
N PHE A 196 8.25 -21.00 0.59
CA PHE A 196 7.47 -21.48 -0.56
C PHE A 196 8.19 -22.61 -1.32
N ALA A 197 9.48 -22.46 -1.61
CA ALA A 197 10.27 -23.48 -2.29
C ALA A 197 10.47 -24.73 -1.41
N LEU A 198 10.70 -24.55 -0.10
CA LEU A 198 10.82 -25.67 0.84
C LEU A 198 9.54 -26.49 0.90
N ILE A 199 8.36 -25.86 0.88
CA ILE A 199 7.09 -26.57 0.85
C ILE A 199 6.93 -27.41 -0.41
N ILE A 200 7.31 -26.89 -1.59
CA ILE A 200 7.24 -27.65 -2.85
C ILE A 200 8.15 -28.88 -2.81
N ILE A 201 9.35 -28.75 -2.23
CA ILE A 201 10.33 -29.85 -2.14
C ILE A 201 9.90 -30.91 -1.13
N VAL A 202 9.43 -30.50 0.04
CA VAL A 202 9.08 -31.43 1.13
C VAL A 202 7.74 -32.10 0.87
N ALA A 203 6.83 -31.41 0.20
CA ALA A 203 5.44 -31.82 0.08
C ALA A 203 5.08 -32.13 -1.37
N GLU A 204 5.71 -33.18 -1.91
CA GLU A 204 5.39 -33.75 -3.24
C GLU A 204 3.90 -34.11 -3.36
N GLU A 205 3.21 -34.36 -2.23
CA GLU A 205 1.77 -34.66 -2.17
C GLU A 205 0.89 -33.49 -1.66
N ALA A 206 1.43 -32.38 -1.13
CA ALA A 206 0.63 -31.29 -0.54
C ALA A 206 0.25 -30.16 -1.51
N ILE A 207 0.53 -30.31 -2.81
CA ILE A 207 0.14 -29.35 -3.85
C ILE A 207 -1.37 -28.98 -3.78
N PRO A 208 -2.31 -29.92 -3.53
CA PRO A 208 -3.74 -29.57 -3.40
C PRO A 208 -4.05 -28.66 -2.21
N LEU A 209 -3.22 -28.68 -1.15
CA LEU A 209 -3.43 -27.96 0.11
C LEU A 209 -2.79 -26.55 0.09
N VAL A 210 -1.63 -26.41 -0.55
CA VAL A 210 -0.89 -25.13 -0.66
C VAL A 210 -1.63 -24.10 -1.50
N VAL A 211 -2.32 -24.55 -2.54
CA VAL A 211 -3.10 -23.70 -3.47
C VAL A 211 -4.33 -23.07 -2.79
N ILE A 212 -4.86 -23.68 -1.73
CA ILE A 212 -6.04 -23.17 -1.01
C ILE A 212 -5.65 -22.22 0.13
N TYR A 213 -4.47 -22.38 0.75
CA TYR A 213 -4.22 -21.83 2.10
C TYR A 213 -3.23 -20.65 2.19
N THR A 214 -2.63 -20.13 1.12
CA THR A 214 -1.38 -19.34 1.28
C THR A 214 -1.37 -17.89 0.75
N PRO A 215 -2.20 -16.96 1.26
CA PRO A 215 -2.02 -15.53 0.98
C PRO A 215 -0.73 -14.94 1.60
N PHE A 216 -0.14 -15.60 2.61
CA PHE A 216 1.05 -15.11 3.31
C PHE A 216 2.38 -15.61 2.73
N LEU A 217 2.38 -16.73 2.00
CA LEU A 217 3.62 -17.36 1.50
C LEU A 217 3.94 -16.98 0.06
N LEU A 218 3.00 -16.40 -0.67
CA LEU A 218 3.23 -15.96 -2.05
C LEU A 218 3.94 -14.60 -2.09
N PRO A 219 4.95 -14.44 -2.97
CA PRO A 219 5.53 -13.14 -3.26
C PRO A 219 4.49 -12.22 -3.90
N SER A 220 4.63 -10.91 -3.75
CA SER A 220 3.66 -9.93 -4.27
C SER A 220 3.48 -10.01 -5.80
N THR A 221 4.50 -10.48 -6.52
CA THR A 221 4.47 -10.73 -7.97
C THR A 221 3.57 -11.88 -8.39
N CYS A 222 3.12 -12.70 -7.44
CA CYS A 222 2.28 -13.87 -7.65
C CYS A 222 0.89 -13.69 -7.02
N LEU A 223 0.52 -12.46 -6.65
CA LEU A 223 -0.82 -12.16 -6.15
C LEU A 223 -1.71 -11.69 -7.29
N LEU A 224 -2.93 -12.22 -7.36
CA LEU A 224 -3.95 -11.68 -8.24
C LEU A 224 -4.39 -10.29 -7.75
N PRO A 225 -4.79 -9.36 -8.64
CA PRO A 225 -5.23 -8.03 -8.21
C PRO A 225 -6.39 -8.05 -7.22
N SER A 226 -7.40 -8.91 -7.43
CA SER A 226 -8.52 -9.08 -6.50
C SER A 226 -8.07 -9.53 -5.11
N GLN A 227 -7.09 -10.44 -5.05
CA GLN A 227 -6.49 -10.91 -3.80
C GLN A 227 -5.75 -9.79 -3.09
N LYS A 228 -4.96 -9.00 -3.83
CA LYS A 228 -4.24 -7.85 -3.29
C LYS A 228 -5.22 -6.82 -2.74
N GLU A 229 -6.25 -6.47 -3.50
CA GLU A 229 -7.27 -5.51 -3.08
C GLU A 229 -7.99 -5.96 -1.81
N ARG A 230 -8.35 -7.26 -1.71
CA ARG A 230 -8.94 -7.83 -0.50
C ARG A 230 -8.00 -7.76 0.72
N ILE A 231 -6.69 -7.97 0.53
CA ILE A 231 -5.70 -7.83 1.60
C ILE A 231 -5.63 -6.37 2.05
N ASP A 232 -5.60 -5.43 1.11
CA ASP A 232 -5.54 -3.99 1.40
C ASP A 232 -6.86 -3.48 2.02
N ALA A 233 -8.01 -4.03 1.63
CA ALA A 233 -9.31 -3.74 2.24
C ALA A 233 -9.38 -4.21 3.70
N LYS A 234 -8.99 -5.45 3.98
CA LYS A 234 -8.92 -5.97 5.36
C LYS A 234 -7.95 -5.18 6.23
N ARG A 235 -6.84 -4.71 5.63
CA ARG A 235 -5.89 -3.83 6.31
C ARG A 235 -6.57 -2.52 6.72
N ARG A 236 -7.24 -1.84 5.79
CA ARG A 236 -7.94 -0.57 6.04
C ARG A 236 -9.04 -0.72 7.08
N GLU A 237 -9.85 -1.78 6.97
CA GLU A 237 -10.89 -2.11 7.94
C GLU A 237 -10.29 -2.24 9.34
N LYS A 238 -9.22 -3.03 9.48
CA LYS A 238 -8.51 -3.16 10.76
C LYS A 238 -8.02 -1.81 11.29
N GLN A 239 -7.40 -0.98 10.46
CA GLN A 239 -6.93 0.35 10.89
C GLN A 239 -8.07 1.21 11.40
N GLN A 240 -9.17 1.24 10.66
CA GLN A 240 -10.37 1.98 11.03
C GLN A 240 -10.95 1.47 12.36
N THR A 241 -11.14 0.15 12.51
CA THR A 241 -11.65 -0.45 13.75
C THR A 241 -10.78 -0.08 14.95
N PHE A 242 -9.45 -0.16 14.84
CA PHE A 242 -8.58 0.21 15.96
C PHE A 242 -8.56 1.72 16.23
N ALA A 243 -8.60 2.56 15.19
CA ALA A 243 -8.65 4.02 15.37
C ALA A 243 -9.93 4.45 16.10
N GLU A 244 -11.07 3.85 15.76
CA GLU A 244 -12.37 4.15 16.36
C GLU A 244 -12.52 3.52 17.75
N SER A 245 -12.32 2.20 17.88
CA SER A 245 -12.57 1.48 19.14
C SER A 245 -11.58 1.79 20.25
N MET A 246 -10.34 2.17 19.92
CA MET A 246 -9.30 2.46 20.90
C MET A 246 -9.01 3.96 21.02
N LYS A 247 -9.92 4.83 20.57
CA LYS A 247 -9.78 6.29 20.65
C LYS A 247 -9.37 6.79 22.06
N PRO A 248 -9.96 6.32 23.18
CA PRO A 248 -9.56 6.77 24.52
C PRO A 248 -8.09 6.46 24.86
N VAL A 249 -7.52 5.39 24.29
CA VAL A 249 -6.11 5.05 24.49
C VAL A 249 -5.21 6.06 23.77
N PHE A 250 -5.59 6.49 22.56
CA PHE A 250 -4.85 7.53 21.85
C PHE A 250 -4.95 8.89 22.54
N GLU A 251 -6.10 9.22 23.14
CA GLU A 251 -6.25 10.41 23.99
C GLU A 251 -5.30 10.36 25.19
N GLY A 252 -5.25 9.23 25.90
CA GLY A 252 -4.32 9.05 27.03
C GLY A 252 -2.84 9.09 26.63
N VAL A 253 -2.48 8.63 25.43
CA VAL A 253 -1.13 8.80 24.89
C VAL A 253 -0.85 10.27 24.56
N HIS A 254 -1.78 10.95 23.90
CA HIS A 254 -1.62 12.36 23.55
C HIS A 254 -1.48 13.25 24.80
N SER A 255 -2.30 13.05 25.83
CA SER A 255 -2.20 13.79 27.09
C SER A 255 -0.85 13.57 27.79
N ARG A 256 -0.39 12.32 27.90
CA ARG A 256 0.94 12.02 28.47
C ARG A 256 2.08 12.67 27.69
N ALA A 257 1.96 12.74 26.36
CA ALA A 257 2.98 13.39 25.54
C ALA A 257 3.09 14.90 25.79
N LEU A 258 1.98 15.55 26.17
CA LEU A 258 1.94 16.96 26.56
C LEU A 258 2.48 17.17 27.98
N GLU A 259 2.11 16.30 28.92
CA GLU A 259 2.57 16.36 30.31
C GLU A 259 4.06 16.03 30.45
N GLN A 260 4.58 15.15 29.60
CA GLN A 260 5.97 14.68 29.64
C GLN A 260 6.66 14.87 28.27
N PRO A 261 7.11 16.10 27.95
CA PRO A 261 7.75 16.41 26.67
C PRO A 261 8.99 15.58 26.37
N ASP A 262 9.73 15.18 27.41
CA ASP A 262 10.98 14.43 27.28
C ASP A 262 10.82 12.91 27.46
N ALA A 263 9.59 12.43 27.70
CA ALA A 263 9.33 11.00 27.89
C ALA A 263 9.62 10.20 26.60
N SER A 264 10.38 9.13 26.73
CA SER A 264 10.63 8.19 25.63
C SER A 264 9.36 7.49 25.17
N VAL A 265 9.40 6.93 23.95
CA VAL A 265 8.30 6.12 23.38
C VAL A 265 7.89 4.96 24.30
N ASP A 266 8.82 4.40 25.07
CA ASP A 266 8.52 3.28 25.97
C ASP A 266 7.67 3.70 27.17
N ALA A 267 7.94 4.88 27.72
CA ALA A 267 7.14 5.46 28.79
C ALA A 267 5.76 5.94 28.27
N LEU A 268 5.73 6.38 27.01
CA LEU A 268 4.53 6.87 26.36
C LEU A 268 3.56 5.76 25.97
N LEU A 269 4.04 4.56 25.65
CA LEU A 269 3.21 3.45 25.16
C LEU A 269 3.06 2.35 26.22
N ASP A 270 1.97 2.41 26.96
CA ASP A 270 1.55 1.37 27.91
C ASP A 270 1.01 0.12 27.18
N GLY A 271 0.68 -0.92 27.94
CA GLY A 271 0.26 -2.22 27.39
C GLY A 271 -0.92 -2.13 26.42
N SER A 272 -1.88 -1.23 26.67
CA SER A 272 -3.03 -1.00 25.81
C SER A 272 -2.63 -0.23 24.55
N ALA A 273 -1.83 0.84 24.68
CA ALA A 273 -1.30 1.60 23.56
C ALA A 273 -0.47 0.74 22.62
N LEU A 274 0.31 -0.21 23.12
CA LEU A 274 1.06 -1.15 22.27
C LEU A 274 0.14 -1.99 21.37
N VAL A 275 -1.05 -2.38 21.84
CA VAL A 275 -2.03 -3.09 20.99
C VAL A 275 -2.61 -2.12 19.96
N SER A 276 -3.10 -0.95 20.41
CA SER A 276 -3.75 0.05 19.54
C SER A 276 -2.84 0.53 18.42
N TYR A 277 -1.57 0.82 18.73
CA TYR A 277 -0.59 1.23 17.73
C TYR A 277 -0.24 0.12 16.74
N ASN A 278 -0.09 -1.15 17.19
CA ASN A 278 0.10 -2.24 16.23
C ASN A 278 -1.13 -2.39 15.32
N GLY A 279 -2.34 -2.19 15.86
CA GLY A 279 -3.59 -2.21 15.10
C GLY A 279 -3.64 -1.14 14.01
N VAL A 280 -3.53 0.14 14.42
CA VAL A 280 -3.60 1.31 13.53
C VAL A 280 -2.45 1.36 12.53
N LEU A 281 -1.25 0.88 12.88
CA LEU A 281 -0.11 0.81 11.94
C LEU A 281 -0.14 -0.45 11.06
N SER A 282 -1.24 -1.22 11.07
CA SER A 282 -1.37 -2.46 10.28
C SER A 282 -0.34 -3.55 10.59
N LEU A 283 0.22 -3.53 11.79
CA LEU A 283 1.19 -4.50 12.30
C LEU A 283 0.48 -5.66 13.02
N SER A 284 1.21 -6.75 13.25
CA SER A 284 0.69 -7.87 14.04
C SER A 284 0.57 -7.47 15.51
N THR A 285 -0.67 -7.54 16.05
CA THR A 285 -0.98 -7.32 17.46
C THR A 285 -0.64 -8.52 18.34
N PHE A 286 -0.28 -9.66 17.74
CA PHE A 286 0.08 -10.88 18.47
C PHE A 286 1.51 -10.83 19.04
N GLY A 287 1.67 -11.36 20.24
CA GLY A 287 2.96 -11.56 20.91
C GLY A 287 3.19 -10.67 22.14
N PRO A 288 4.29 -10.92 22.86
CA PRO A 288 4.61 -10.24 24.11
C PRO A 288 4.87 -8.73 23.91
N PRO A 289 4.67 -7.90 24.96
CA PRO A 289 4.79 -6.44 24.88
C PRO A 289 6.10 -5.94 24.23
N LEU A 290 7.25 -6.51 24.61
CA LEU A 290 8.55 -6.12 24.06
C LEU A 290 8.65 -6.33 22.54
N MET A 291 8.03 -7.39 22.01
CA MET A 291 8.01 -7.63 20.57
C MET A 291 7.10 -6.62 19.86
N ARG A 292 5.92 -6.32 20.43
CA ARG A 292 5.00 -5.30 19.91
C ARG A 292 5.65 -3.93 19.84
N LEU A 293 6.34 -3.52 20.91
CA LEU A 293 7.07 -2.27 21.00
C LEU A 293 8.22 -2.20 19.98
N ARG A 294 9.03 -3.26 19.87
CA ARG A 294 10.11 -3.33 18.85
C ARG A 294 9.57 -3.19 17.43
N ARG A 295 8.43 -3.80 17.10
CA ARG A 295 7.78 -3.65 15.79
C ARG A 295 7.33 -2.21 15.54
N ILE A 296 6.68 -1.59 16.51
CA ILE A 296 6.26 -0.18 16.43
C ILE A 296 7.47 0.72 16.20
N LYS A 297 8.51 0.63 17.05
CA LYS A 297 9.72 1.45 16.92
C LYS A 297 10.39 1.29 15.56
N LYS A 298 10.56 0.05 15.10
CA LYS A 298 11.14 -0.25 13.79
C LYS A 298 10.31 0.34 12.65
N HIS A 299 8.99 0.24 12.74
CA HIS A 299 8.07 0.78 11.73
C HIS A 299 8.11 2.31 11.69
N LEU A 300 7.98 2.98 12.83
CA LEU A 300 8.06 4.44 12.92
C LEU A 300 9.43 4.98 12.48
N GLN A 301 10.52 4.25 12.74
CA GLN A 301 11.84 4.58 12.20
C GLN A 301 11.90 4.45 10.67
N ALA A 302 11.24 3.43 10.10
CA ALA A 302 11.12 3.30 8.65
C ALA A 302 10.28 4.43 8.03
N ILE A 303 9.20 4.86 8.70
CA ILE A 303 8.43 6.04 8.30
C ILE A 303 9.33 7.29 8.34
N ALA A 304 10.19 7.43 9.36
CA ALA A 304 11.11 8.56 9.43
C ALA A 304 12.08 8.62 8.24
N ALA A 305 12.58 7.46 7.80
CA ALA A 305 13.38 7.38 6.59
C ALA A 305 12.55 7.70 5.31
N ASP A 306 11.28 7.25 5.24
CA ASP A 306 10.38 7.55 4.11
C ASP A 306 10.02 9.05 4.05
N ASP A 307 9.76 9.69 5.20
CA ASP A 307 9.51 11.15 5.29
C ASP A 307 10.72 11.94 4.77
N ALA A 308 11.94 11.55 5.16
CA ALA A 308 13.17 12.18 4.66
C ALA A 308 13.31 12.06 3.13
N LEU A 309 12.88 10.94 2.55
CA LEU A 309 12.87 10.75 1.10
C LEU A 309 11.74 11.54 0.42
N LEU A 310 10.56 11.64 1.05
CA LEU A 310 9.48 12.50 0.58
C LEU A 310 9.90 13.96 0.53
N PHE A 311 10.57 14.48 1.56
CA PHE A 311 11.08 15.86 1.53
C PHE A 311 12.06 16.10 0.39
N ARG A 312 12.93 15.14 0.10
CA ARG A 312 13.87 15.21 -1.04
C ARG A 312 13.20 15.14 -2.42
N GLU A 313 11.96 14.66 -2.48
CA GLU A 313 11.21 14.42 -3.72
C GLU A 313 9.93 15.30 -3.78
N ASN A 314 10.04 16.56 -3.35
CA ASN A 314 8.97 17.56 -3.37
C ASN A 314 7.73 17.15 -2.54
N ALA A 315 7.96 16.63 -1.34
CA ALA A 315 6.95 16.39 -0.31
C ALA A 315 5.68 15.64 -0.77
N GLY A 316 5.82 14.75 -1.76
CA GLY A 316 4.71 13.92 -2.23
C GLY A 316 3.91 14.48 -3.40
N GLU A 317 4.29 15.62 -4.00
CA GLU A 317 3.52 16.25 -5.10
C GLU A 317 3.30 15.35 -6.32
N ARG A 318 4.28 14.48 -6.61
CA ARG A 318 4.25 13.59 -7.79
C ARG A 318 3.63 12.22 -7.51
N LEU A 319 3.17 11.94 -6.29
CA LEU A 319 2.59 10.65 -5.95
C LEU A 319 1.21 10.50 -6.59
N SER A 320 0.95 9.29 -7.10
CA SER A 320 -0.40 8.86 -7.49
C SER A 320 -1.33 8.78 -6.28
N ALA A 321 -2.65 8.77 -6.51
CA ALA A 321 -3.64 8.65 -5.44
C ALA A 321 -3.40 7.40 -4.57
N GLU A 322 -3.03 6.29 -5.21
CA GLU A 322 -2.70 5.03 -4.52
C GLU A 322 -1.43 5.15 -3.66
N GLU A 323 -0.39 5.83 -4.13
CA GLU A 323 0.84 6.02 -3.36
C GLU A 323 0.66 6.98 -2.19
N VAL A 324 -0.18 8.02 -2.34
CA VAL A 324 -0.56 8.90 -1.22
C VAL A 324 -1.35 8.09 -0.19
N ARG A 325 -2.33 7.30 -0.65
CA ARG A 325 -3.12 6.41 0.21
C ARG A 325 -2.23 5.44 0.99
N GLU A 326 -1.32 4.74 0.31
CA GLU A 326 -0.36 3.83 0.95
C GLU A 326 0.52 4.56 1.97
N ALA A 327 1.01 5.76 1.63
CA ALA A 327 1.83 6.56 2.55
C ALA A 327 1.06 6.95 3.82
N LEU A 328 -0.21 7.33 3.71
CA LEU A 328 -1.07 7.65 4.84
C LEU A 328 -1.38 6.42 5.69
N GLU A 329 -1.73 5.30 5.06
CA GLU A 329 -2.01 4.04 5.76
C GLU A 329 -0.78 3.55 6.53
N GLU A 330 0.43 3.67 5.96
CA GLU A 330 1.66 3.35 6.69
C GLU A 330 1.89 4.25 7.90
N ARG A 331 1.41 5.49 7.87
CA ARG A 331 1.44 6.46 8.98
C ARG A 331 0.31 6.26 9.98
N GLY A 332 -0.50 5.22 9.83
CA GLY A 332 -1.62 4.94 10.72
C GLY A 332 -2.79 5.90 10.54
N ILE A 333 -2.92 6.49 9.37
CA ILE A 333 -3.99 7.42 9.04
C ILE A 333 -5.07 6.68 8.28
N VAL A 334 -6.30 6.73 8.79
CA VAL A 334 -7.48 6.11 8.15
C VAL A 334 -7.82 6.88 6.88
N THR A 335 -7.86 6.17 5.75
CA THR A 335 -8.12 6.73 4.41
C THR A 335 -9.53 6.45 3.90
N VAL A 336 -10.29 5.60 4.60
CA VAL A 336 -11.66 5.23 4.21
C VAL A 336 -12.54 6.48 4.19
N GLY A 337 -13.19 6.73 3.06
CA GLY A 337 -14.07 7.88 2.86
C GLY A 337 -13.38 9.21 2.52
N LEU A 338 -12.04 9.25 2.44
CA LEU A 338 -11.33 10.47 2.05
C LEU A 338 -11.24 10.63 0.53
N SER A 339 -11.43 11.87 0.04
CA SER A 339 -11.09 12.23 -1.34
C SER A 339 -9.57 12.29 -1.55
N THR A 340 -9.12 12.20 -2.80
CA THR A 340 -7.69 12.31 -3.14
C THR A 340 -7.06 13.61 -2.63
N ASP A 341 -7.80 14.73 -2.70
CA ASP A 341 -7.29 16.02 -2.23
C ASP A 341 -7.22 16.07 -0.70
N ALA A 342 -8.22 15.52 0.00
CA ALA A 342 -8.17 15.38 1.46
C ALA A 342 -7.00 14.50 1.92
N MET A 343 -6.69 13.43 1.17
CA MET A 343 -5.51 12.60 1.43
C MET A 343 -4.20 13.38 1.24
N ARG A 344 -4.09 14.20 0.19
CA ARG A 344 -2.90 15.05 -0.03
C ARG A 344 -2.74 16.09 1.08
N ASP A 345 -3.82 16.73 1.49
CA ASP A 345 -3.81 17.69 2.60
C ASP A 345 -3.38 17.01 3.91
N ARG A 346 -3.83 15.77 4.12
CA ARG A 346 -3.44 14.96 5.26
C ARG A 346 -1.96 14.60 5.27
N LEU A 347 -1.40 14.26 4.12
CA LEU A 347 0.03 14.00 3.99
C LEU A 347 0.84 15.28 4.23
N ARG A 348 0.36 16.42 3.72
CA ARG A 348 1.00 17.72 3.95
C ARG A 348 1.00 18.09 5.44
N TRP A 349 -0.10 17.86 6.15
CA TRP A 349 -0.17 18.02 7.60
C TRP A 349 0.85 17.14 8.33
N TRP A 350 0.97 15.87 7.96
CA TRP A 350 1.97 14.98 8.57
C TRP A 350 3.40 15.48 8.35
N LEU A 351 3.69 15.88 7.11
CA LEU A 351 5.02 16.37 6.73
C LEU A 351 5.34 17.72 7.36
N SER A 352 4.38 18.63 7.54
CA SER A 352 4.65 19.91 8.22
C SER A 352 5.14 19.69 9.67
N HIS A 353 4.57 18.70 10.37
CA HIS A 353 4.94 18.35 11.74
C HIS A 353 6.20 17.47 11.87
N THR A 354 6.74 16.98 10.76
CA THR A 354 7.97 16.17 10.72
C THR A 354 9.11 16.83 9.95
N SER A 355 8.92 18.09 9.55
CA SER A 355 9.87 18.89 8.77
C SER A 355 11.12 19.30 9.56
N GLN A 356 10.96 19.53 10.86
CA GLN A 356 12.06 19.96 11.71
C GLN A 356 12.92 18.75 12.14
N PRO A 357 14.26 18.89 12.13
CA PRO A 357 15.13 17.87 12.68
C PRO A 357 14.84 17.69 14.17
N THR A 358 14.69 16.44 14.59
CA THR A 358 14.35 16.06 15.97
C THR A 358 15.29 14.98 16.43
N ASP A 359 15.70 15.03 17.70
CA ASP A 359 16.57 14.03 18.30
C ASP A 359 15.86 12.68 18.47
N ASP A 360 14.52 12.67 18.61
CA ASP A 360 13.71 11.45 18.68
C ASP A 360 12.62 11.42 17.57
N PRO A 361 12.99 10.99 16.35
CA PRO A 361 12.04 10.89 15.24
C PRO A 361 10.95 9.83 15.47
N VAL A 362 11.20 8.84 16.34
CA VAL A 362 10.23 7.78 16.63
C VAL A 362 9.14 8.33 17.54
N ARG A 363 9.51 9.08 18.60
CA ARG A 363 8.57 9.75 19.50
C ARG A 363 7.67 10.72 18.76
N THR A 364 8.25 11.61 17.95
CA THR A 364 7.47 12.61 17.20
C THR A 364 6.37 11.96 16.37
N ARG A 365 6.68 10.85 15.69
CA ARG A 365 5.70 10.10 14.88
C ARG A 365 4.70 9.35 15.73
N ALA A 366 5.10 8.81 16.87
CA ALA A 366 4.16 8.19 17.80
C ALA A 366 3.11 9.21 18.25
N VAL A 367 3.54 10.41 18.68
CA VAL A 367 2.63 11.49 19.07
C VAL A 367 1.70 11.90 17.93
N LEU A 368 2.20 11.99 16.69
CA LEU A 368 1.36 12.30 15.53
C LEU A 368 0.31 11.24 15.21
N VAL A 369 0.64 9.95 15.40
CA VAL A 369 -0.35 8.86 15.27
C VAL A 369 -1.49 9.06 16.27
N ALA A 370 -1.17 9.35 17.54
CA ALA A 370 -2.19 9.65 18.54
C ALA A 370 -3.01 10.90 18.19
N SER A 371 -2.36 12.02 17.83
CA SER A 371 -3.02 13.26 17.43
C SER A 371 -3.97 13.06 16.24
N ASN A 372 -3.54 12.28 15.24
CA ASN A 372 -4.39 11.96 14.10
C ASN A 372 -5.61 11.14 14.52
N ALA A 373 -5.43 10.08 15.32
CA ALA A 373 -6.49 9.18 15.75
C ALA A 373 -7.59 9.89 16.57
N ILE A 374 -7.25 10.97 17.28
CA ILE A 374 -8.21 11.73 18.08
C ILE A 374 -8.86 12.90 17.32
N GLY A 375 -8.54 13.09 16.04
CA GLY A 375 -9.12 14.17 15.23
C GLY A 375 -8.33 15.48 15.23
N LYS A 376 -7.18 15.56 15.93
CA LYS A 376 -6.35 16.78 16.02
C LYS A 376 -5.42 16.92 14.80
N HIS A 377 -6.03 16.94 13.62
CA HIS A 377 -5.35 17.04 12.33
C HIS A 377 -5.99 18.09 11.42
N GLU A 378 -6.92 18.88 11.95
CA GLU A 378 -7.53 20.00 11.24
C GLU A 378 -6.60 21.23 11.27
N LEU A 379 -6.53 21.91 10.12
CA LEU A 379 -5.87 23.19 9.88
C LEU A 379 -4.34 23.16 9.71
N VAL A 380 -3.89 22.84 8.49
CA VAL A 380 -2.81 23.65 7.92
C VAL A 380 -3.50 24.94 7.45
N PRO A 381 -3.20 26.13 8.01
CA PRO A 381 -3.71 27.36 7.43
C PRO A 381 -3.24 27.40 5.98
N LYS A 382 -4.19 27.57 5.04
CA LYS A 382 -3.84 27.86 3.65
C LYS A 382 -2.98 29.12 3.66
N ALA A 383 -1.70 28.95 3.32
CA ALA A 383 -0.78 30.06 3.08
C ALA A 383 -1.21 30.83 1.83
#